data_AF-A0A7V4UKR4-F1
#
_entry.id   AF-A0A7V4UKR4-F1
#
_cell.length_a   1.000
_cell.length_b   1.000
_cell.length_c   1.000
_cell.angle_alpha   90.00
_cell.angle_beta   90.00
_cell.angle_gamma   90.00
#
_symmetry.space_group_name_H-M   'P 1'
#
loop_
_entity.id
_entity.type
_entity.pdbx_description
1 polymer ?
#
loop_
_entity_poly.entity_id
_entity_poly.type
_entity_poly.pdbx_seq_one_letter_code
_entity_poly.pdbx_strand_id
1 'polypeptide(L)' 'MASMNRSLSTHLDTLFMMTSKDYFFVSSRTIKEVARLGGVVEGLVPDLVARKLKEKFKLPLPKRKLIGWED' A
#
# COMPACT_ATOMS: atom_id res chain seq x y z
N MET A 1 11.26 -15.30 9.52
CA MET A 1 11.75 -14.16 10.34
C MET A 1 11.61 -14.43 11.84
N ALA A 2 10.48 -14.93 12.35
CA ALA A 2 10.30 -15.14 13.80
C ALA A 2 11.42 -15.94 14.50
N SER A 3 11.89 -17.05 13.91
CA SER A 3 12.99 -17.83 14.48
C SER A 3 14.31 -17.03 14.60
N MET A 4 14.67 -16.26 13.57
CA MET A 4 15.85 -15.38 13.60
C MET A 4 15.71 -14.29 14.67
N ASN A 5 14.52 -13.69 14.80
CA ASN A 5 14.27 -12.68 15.83
C ASN A 5 14.42 -13.26 17.24
N ARG A 6 14.00 -14.50 17.45
CA ARG A 6 14.15 -15.21 18.74
C ARG A 6 15.62 -15.48 19.08
N SER A 7 16.43 -15.82 18.08
CA SER A 7 17.88 -15.98 18.27
C SER A 7 18.59 -14.67 18.62
N LEU A 8 18.10 -13.54 18.10
CA LEU A 8 18.68 -12.22 18.37
C LEU A 8 18.24 -11.63 19.72
N SER A 9 17.00 -11.88 20.14
CA SER A 9 16.50 -11.45 21.45
C SER A 9 15.45 -12.42 21.97
N THR A 10 15.74 -13.05 23.10
CA THR A 10 14.85 -14.01 23.77
C THR A 10 13.68 -13.37 24.51
N HIS A 11 13.73 -12.06 24.74
CA HIS A 11 12.71 -11.29 25.46
C HIS A 11 11.58 -10.78 24.55
N LEU A 12 11.69 -11.01 23.23
CA LEU A 12 10.69 -10.59 22.26
C LEU A 12 9.90 -11.78 21.74
N ASP A 13 8.59 -11.59 21.64
CA ASP A 13 7.68 -12.52 20.98
C ASP A 13 7.18 -11.92 19.66
N THR A 14 7.02 -12.78 18.65
CA THR A 14 6.40 -12.41 17.38
C THR A 14 5.02 -13.04 17.30
N LEU A 15 3.98 -12.21 17.35
CA LEU A 15 2.60 -12.64 17.18
C LEU A 15 2.22 -12.59 15.70
N PHE A 16 1.55 -13.64 15.23
CA PHE A 16 1.00 -13.69 13.87
C PHE A 16 -0.50 -13.46 13.90
N MET A 17 -0.98 -12.64 12.98
CA MET A 17 -2.41 -12.43 12.74
C MET A 17 -2.73 -12.83 11.31
N MET A 18 -3.91 -13.41 11.11
CA MET A 18 -4.40 -13.72 9.76
C MET A 18 -4.91 -12.45 9.09
N THR A 19 -4.53 -12.26 7.83
CA THR A 19 -5.09 -11.20 6.98
C THR A 19 -6.57 -11.49 6.69
N SER A 20 -7.38 -10.45 6.51
CA SER A 20 -8.77 -10.63 6.04
C SER A 20 -8.83 -11.19 4.61
N LYS A 21 -9.96 -11.82 4.28
CA LYS A 21 -10.21 -12.38 2.95
C LYS A 21 -10.20 -11.32 1.83
N ASP A 22 -10.44 -10.06 2.16
CA ASP A 22 -10.47 -8.99 1.15
C ASP A 22 -9.05 -8.51 0.78
N TYR A 23 -8.04 -8.83 1.60
CA TYR A 23 -6.67 -8.31 1.42
C TYR A 23 -5.58 -9.38 1.37
N PHE A 24 -5.90 -10.68 1.47
CA PHE A 24 -4.89 -11.75 1.51
C PHE A 24 -3.97 -11.80 0.27
N PHE A 25 -4.43 -11.28 -0.88
CA PHE A 25 -3.67 -11.22 -2.13
C PHE A 25 -2.82 -9.95 -2.28
N VAL A 26 -2.95 -8.97 -1.38
CA VAL A 26 -2.26 -7.68 -1.49
C VAL A 26 -0.82 -7.82 -1.01
N SER A 27 0.13 -7.46 -1.88
CA SER A 27 1.54 -7.33 -1.52
C SER A 27 2.12 -6.04 -2.08
N SER A 28 3.05 -5.41 -1.35
CA SER A 28 3.75 -4.21 -1.83
C SER A 28 4.46 -4.43 -3.17
N ARG A 29 4.94 -5.66 -3.44
CA ARG A 29 5.55 -6.01 -4.72
C ARG A 29 4.51 -5.93 -5.85
N THR A 30 3.39 -6.64 -5.70
CA THR A 30 2.31 -6.68 -6.69
C THR A 30 1.73 -5.29 -6.93
N ILE A 31 1.43 -4.54 -5.87
CA ILE A 31 0.89 -3.17 -6.01
C ILE A 31 1.83 -2.23 -6.75
N LYS A 32 3.13 -2.27 -6.43
CA LYS A 32 4.13 -1.44 -7.13
C LYS A 32 4.27 -1.84 -8.60
N GLU A 33 4.16 -3.12 -8.91
CA GLU A 33 4.24 -3.65 -10.28
C GLU A 33 3.04 -3.21 -11.12
N VAL A 34 1.82 -3.40 -10.60
CA VAL A 34 0.58 -2.94 -11.24
C VAL A 34 0.63 -1.43 -11.49
N ALA A 35 0.98 -0.64 -10.47
CA ALA A 35 1.11 0.81 -10.61
C ALA A 35 2.16 1.18 -11.67
N ARG A 36 3.35 0.56 -11.66
CA ARG A 36 4.41 0.83 -12.64
C ARG A 36 3.96 0.57 -14.08
N LEU A 37 3.09 -0.42 -14.29
CA LEU A 37 2.51 -0.76 -15.59
C LEU A 37 1.31 0.12 -15.98
N GLY A 38 0.97 1.14 -15.17
CA GLY A 38 -0.15 2.05 -15.41
C GLY A 38 -1.51 1.51 -14.95
N GLY A 39 -1.53 0.39 -14.22
CA GLY A 39 -2.76 -0.16 -13.64
C GLY A 39 -3.30 0.66 -12.47
N VAL A 40 -4.60 0.52 -12.22
CA VAL A 40 -5.33 1.14 -11.11
C VAL A 40 -5.06 0.37 -9.82
N VAL A 41 -4.81 1.09 -8.72
CA VAL A 41 -4.52 0.50 -7.38
C VAL A 41 -5.38 1.12 -6.27
N GLU A 42 -6.24 2.07 -6.62
CA GLU A 42 -7.24 2.67 -5.75
C GLU A 42 -8.15 1.58 -5.15
N GLY A 43 -8.46 1.71 -3.86
CA GLY A 43 -9.21 0.69 -3.10
C GLY A 43 -8.35 -0.47 -2.57
N LEU A 44 -7.15 -0.68 -3.12
CA LEU A 44 -6.17 -1.64 -2.57
C LEU A 44 -5.12 -0.97 -1.67
N VAL A 45 -5.00 0.35 -1.76
CA VAL A 45 -4.14 1.17 -0.90
C VAL A 45 -4.86 2.45 -0.49
N PRO A 46 -4.45 3.10 0.61
CA PRO A 46 -4.94 4.43 0.96
C PRO A 46 -4.69 5.45 -0.16
N ASP A 47 -5.58 6.44 -0.32
CA ASP A 47 -5.51 7.44 -1.40
C ASP A 47 -4.18 8.19 -1.46
N LEU A 48 -3.61 8.50 -0.29
CA LEU A 48 -2.28 9.11 -0.18
C LEU A 48 -1.22 8.25 -0.87
N VAL A 49 -1.27 6.93 -0.68
CA VAL A 49 -0.33 5.98 -1.27
C VAL A 49 -0.57 5.85 -2.76
N ALA A 50 -1.83 5.76 -3.22
CA ALA A 50 -2.15 5.74 -4.65
C ALA A 50 -1.59 6.98 -5.37
N ARG A 51 -1.77 8.17 -4.78
CA ARG A 51 -1.21 9.42 -5.30
C ARG A 51 0.32 9.39 -5.35
N LYS A 52 0.97 8.94 -4.28
CA LYS A 52 2.44 8.83 -4.20
C LYS A 52 3.02 7.82 -5.19
N LEU A 53 2.30 6.72 -5.47
CA LEU A 53 2.69 5.76 -6.50
C LEU A 53 2.59 6.37 -7.90
N LYS A 54 1.53 7.14 -8.19
CA LYS A 54 1.40 7.87 -9.46
C LYS A 54 2.51 8.90 -9.65
N GLU A 55 2.82 9.69 -8.61
CA GLU A 55 3.97 10.62 -8.62
C GLU A 55 5.28 9.88 -8.91
N LYS A 56 5.54 8.77 -8.20
CA LYS A 56 6.77 7.98 -8.33
C LYS A 56 6.98 7.42 -9.73
N PHE A 57 5.91 6.94 -10.37
CA PHE A 57 5.97 6.32 -11.69
C PHE A 57 5.60 7.27 -12.84
N LYS A 58 5.48 8.58 -12.55
CA LYS A 58 5.14 9.63 -13.53
C LYS A 58 3.83 9.35 -14.28
N LEU A 59 2.85 8.79 -13.59
CA LEU A 59 1.53 8.48 -14.14
C LEU A 59 0.61 9.71 -14.08
N PRO A 60 -0.44 9.77 -14.92
CA PRO A 60 -1.43 10.84 -14.87
C PRO A 60 -2.04 10.97 -13.47
N LEU A 61 -1.90 12.15 -12.88
CA LEU A 61 -2.56 12.48 -11.62
C LEU A 61 -3.99 12.93 -11.91
N PRO A 62 -4.99 12.48 -11.12
CA PRO A 62 -6.34 13.00 -11.25
C PRO A 62 -6.29 14.52 -10.98
N LYS A 63 -6.92 15.30 -11.88
CA LYS A 63 -7.04 16.75 -11.68
C LYS A 63 -7.72 16.97 -10.33
N ARG A 64 -7.10 17.78 -9.46
CA ARG A 64 -7.70 18.19 -8.19
C ARG A 64 -9.06 18.80 -8.53
N LYS A 65 -10.16 18.18 -8.13
CA LYS A 65 -11.46 18.86 -8.13
C LYS A 65 -11.26 20.08 -7.26
N LEU A 66 -11.21 21.27 -7.87
CA LEU A 66 -11.42 22.51 -7.15
C LEU A 66 -12.84 22.39 -6.62
N ILE A 67 -12.97 21.89 -5.39
CA ILE A 67 -14.16 22.11 -4.59
C ILE A 67 -14.21 23.62 -4.38
N GLY A 68 -14.90 24.31 -5.29
CA GLY A 68 -15.36 25.66 -5.06
C GLY A 68 -16.25 25.59 -3.84
N TRP A 69 -15.74 26.09 -2.72
CA TRP A 69 -16.60 26.63 -1.69
C TRP A 69 -16.96 28.03 -2.18
N GLU A 70 -17.96 28.11 -3.05
CA GLU A 70 -18.74 29.33 -3.25
C GLU A 70 -20.16 28.99 -2.79
N ASP A 71 -20.39 29.32 -1.50
CA ASP A 71 -21.61 29.70 -0.79
C ASP A 71 -21.47 29.33 0.70
#